data_AF-A0A536YH68-F1
#
_entry.id   AF-A0A536YH68-F1
#
_cell.length_a   1.000
_cell.length_b   1.000
_cell.length_c   1.000
_cell.angle_alpha   90.00
_cell.angle_beta   90.00
_cell.angle_gamma   90.00
#
_symmetry.space_group_name_H-M   'P 1'
#
loop_
_entity.id
_entity.type
_entity.pdbx_description
1 polymer ?
#
loop_
_entity_poly.entity_id
_entity_poly.type
_entity_poly.pdbx_seq_one_letter_code
_entity_poly.pdbx_strand_id
1 'polypeptide(L)'
;MRALAICVFVLLLAGCATQSERAAQVERDVDDMIRVYGPGCEKLGYKGDSDQWRDCVVKLATKDNLERYSRDYSVSCIGHRGFFQCSRF
;
A
#
# COMPACT_ATOMS: atom_id res chain seq x y z
N MET A 1 27.91 -16.82 -27.68
CA MET A 1 26.88 -17.87 -27.47
C MET A 1 26.79 -18.29 -26.00
N ARG A 2 27.86 -18.81 -25.37
CA ARG A 2 27.84 -19.23 -23.94
C ARG A 2 27.52 -18.11 -22.93
N ALA A 3 28.10 -16.92 -23.10
CA ALA A 3 27.84 -15.79 -22.20
C ALA A 3 26.38 -15.31 -22.27
N LEU A 4 25.77 -15.29 -23.46
CA LEU A 4 24.35 -14.96 -23.63
C LEU A 4 23.43 -15.97 -22.94
N ALA A 5 23.75 -17.26 -23.02
CA ALA A 5 23.00 -18.30 -22.32
C ALA A 5 23.05 -18.13 -20.79
N ILE A 6 24.20 -17.73 -20.24
CA ILE A 6 24.36 -17.47 -18.80
C ILE A 6 23.55 -16.24 -18.39
N CYS A 7 23.59 -15.14 -19.15
CA CYS A 7 22.81 -13.94 -18.85
C CYS A 7 21.30 -14.21 -18.84
N VAL A 8 20.79 -14.96 -19.83
CA VAL A 8 19.36 -15.35 -19.89
C VAL A 8 18.99 -16.22 -18.68
N PHE A 9 19.85 -17.14 -18.28
CA PHE A 9 19.60 -18.00 -17.12
C PHE A 9 19.53 -17.21 -15.81
N VAL A 10 20.41 -16.21 -15.62
CA VAL A 10 20.40 -15.33 -14.45
C VAL A 10 19.12 -14.48 -14.39
N LEU A 11 18.64 -13.96 -15.52
CA LEU A 11 17.39 -13.19 -15.57
C LEU A 11 16.16 -14.04 -15.22
N LEU A 12 16.13 -15.30 -15.66
CA LEU A 12 15.04 -16.23 -15.32
C LEU A 12 15.04 -16.57 -13.82
N LEU A 13 16.21 -16.75 -13.21
CA LEU A 13 16.33 -16.99 -11.76
C LEU A 13 15.93 -15.76 -10.93
N ALA A 14 16.28 -14.55 -11.39
CA ALA A 14 15.89 -13.31 -10.72
C ALA A 14 14.36 -13.13 -10.68
N GLY A 15 13.66 -13.47 -11.76
CA GLY A 15 12.19 -13.41 -11.83
C GLY A 15 11.48 -14.32 -10.81
N CYS A 16 12.05 -15.49 -10.50
CA CYS A 16 11.52 -16.37 -9.46
C CYS A 16 11.73 -15.81 -8.05
N ALA A 17 12.88 -15.20 -7.77
CA ALA A 17 13.16 -14.59 -6.47
C ALA A 17 12.31 -13.33 -6.19
N THR A 18 11.95 -12.57 -7.24
CA THR A 18 11.11 -11.38 -7.10
C THR A 18 9.70 -11.71 -6.59
N GLN A 19 9.13 -12.86 -6.94
CA GLN A 19 7.78 -13.25 -6.50
C GLN A 19 7.75 -13.58 -5.00
N SER A 20 8.77 -14.24 -4.48
CA SER A 20 8.88 -14.51 -3.04
C SER A 20 9.03 -13.23 -2.22
N GLU A 21 9.77 -12.26 -2.73
CA GLU A 21 9.96 -10.97 -2.05
C GLU A 21 8.64 -10.16 -2.00
N ARG A 22 7.87 -10.18 -3.09
CA ARG A 22 6.54 -9.56 -3.14
C ARG A 22 5.57 -10.22 -2.16
N ALA A 23 5.56 -11.54 -2.07
CA ALA A 23 4.70 -12.25 -1.12
C ALA A 23 5.04 -11.85 0.33
N ALA A 24 6.32 -11.84 0.69
CA ALA A 24 6.78 -11.41 2.00
C ALA A 24 6.46 -9.94 2.30
N GLN A 25 6.43 -9.07 1.29
CA GLN A 25 5.99 -7.69 1.45
C GLN A 25 4.49 -7.61 1.76
N VAL A 26 3.66 -8.33 1.02
CA VAL A 26 2.21 -8.34 1.22
C VAL A 26 1.85 -8.87 2.61
N GLU A 27 2.54 -9.91 3.09
CA GLU A 27 2.35 -10.42 4.45
C GLU A 27 2.60 -9.34 5.50
N ARG A 28 3.71 -8.60 5.39
CA ARG A 28 4.01 -7.48 6.30
C ARG A 28 2.97 -6.38 6.23
N ASP A 29 2.49 -6.05 5.03
CA ASP A 29 1.47 -5.02 4.84
C ASP A 29 0.14 -5.44 5.51
N VAL A 30 -0.23 -6.72 5.40
CA VAL A 30 -1.42 -7.28 6.07
C VAL A 30 -1.28 -7.27 7.59
N ASP A 31 -0.13 -7.69 8.11
CA ASP A 31 0.15 -7.66 9.54
C ASP A 31 0.05 -6.23 10.10
N ASP A 32 0.54 -5.24 9.35
CA ASP A 32 0.43 -3.84 9.74
C ASP A 32 -1.03 -3.36 9.75
N MET A 33 -1.81 -3.69 8.71
CA MET A 33 -3.23 -3.36 8.67
C MET A 33 -4.00 -3.98 9.85
N ILE A 34 -3.73 -5.25 10.17
CA ILE A 34 -4.35 -5.93 11.31
C ILE A 34 -3.97 -5.23 12.62
N ARG A 35 -2.68 -4.93 12.80
CA ARG A 35 -2.17 -4.26 14.00
C ARG A 35 -2.80 -2.87 14.21
N VAL A 36 -2.99 -2.10 13.13
CA VAL A 36 -3.48 -0.72 13.18
C VAL A 36 -5.00 -0.65 13.25
N TYR A 37 -5.72 -1.38 12.39
CA TYR A 37 -7.17 -1.25 12.24
C TYR A 37 -7.96 -2.37 12.94
N GLY A 38 -7.34 -3.52 13.21
CA GLY A 38 -7.97 -4.67 13.87
C GLY A 38 -8.64 -4.33 15.21
N PRO A 39 -7.95 -3.64 16.15
CA PRO A 39 -8.55 -3.22 17.42
C PRO A 39 -9.74 -2.28 17.25
N GLY A 40 -9.77 -1.48 16.18
CA GLY A 40 -10.92 -0.63 15.83
C GLY A 40 -12.13 -1.49 15.41
N CYS A 41 -11.91 -2.49 14.56
CA CYS A 41 -12.95 -3.42 14.14
C CYS A 41 -13.48 -4.29 15.28
N GLU A 42 -12.64 -4.70 16.23
CA GLU A 42 -13.09 -5.39 17.44
C GLU A 42 -13.97 -4.50 18.32
N LYS A 43 -13.62 -3.21 18.49
CA LYS A 43 -14.44 -2.23 19.21
C LYS A 43 -15.79 -1.98 18.53
N LEU A 44 -15.88 -2.16 17.22
CA LEU A 44 -17.13 -2.11 16.46
C LEU A 44 -17.98 -3.39 16.63
N GLY A 45 -17.49 -4.39 17.35
CA GLY A 45 -18.22 -5.63 17.66
C GLY A 45 -17.95 -6.78 16.69
N TYR A 46 -17.04 -6.64 15.73
CA TYR A 46 -16.66 -7.74 14.86
C TYR A 46 -15.78 -8.73 15.60
N LYS A 47 -16.05 -10.03 15.43
CA LYS A 47 -15.21 -11.09 15.98
C LYS A 47 -13.88 -11.13 15.23
N GLY A 48 -12.77 -11.08 15.96
CA GLY A 48 -11.42 -11.25 15.39
C GLY A 48 -11.34 -12.49 14.49
N ASP A 49 -10.60 -12.38 13.40
CA ASP A 49 -10.46 -13.41 12.36
C ASP A 49 -11.76 -13.86 11.66
N SER A 50 -12.90 -13.19 11.88
CA SER A 50 -14.08 -13.40 11.03
C SER A 50 -13.93 -12.69 9.69
N ASP A 51 -14.63 -13.16 8.67
CA ASP A 51 -14.63 -12.51 7.35
C ASP A 51 -15.13 -11.06 7.42
N GLN A 52 -16.11 -10.79 8.30
CA GLN A 52 -16.61 -9.43 8.54
C GLN A 52 -15.56 -8.52 9.19
N TRP A 53 -14.75 -9.06 10.11
CA TRP A 53 -13.63 -8.33 10.70
C TRP A 53 -12.53 -8.04 9.67
N ARG A 54 -12.18 -9.02 8.81
CA ARG A 54 -11.19 -8.81 7.74
C ARG A 54 -11.66 -7.75 6.74
N ASP A 55 -12.93 -7.80 6.34
CA ASP A 55 -13.54 -6.79 5.48
C ASP A 55 -13.53 -5.39 6.12
N CYS A 56 -13.82 -5.29 7.41
CA CYS A 56 -13.69 -4.04 8.17
C CYS A 56 -12.25 -3.49 8.14
N VAL A 57 -11.25 -4.34 8.41
CA VAL A 57 -9.83 -3.94 8.40
C VAL A 57 -9.43 -3.40 7.02
N VAL A 58 -9.77 -4.13 5.95
CA VAL A 58 -9.46 -3.73 4.56
C VAL A 58 -10.15 -2.42 4.19
N LYS A 59 -11.43 -2.23 4.57
CA LYS A 59 -12.16 -0.98 4.31
C LYS A 59 -11.54 0.21 5.01
N LEU A 60 -11.17 0.08 6.29
CA LEU A 60 -10.54 1.16 7.04
C LEU A 60 -9.16 1.51 6.48
N ALA A 61 -8.34 0.50 6.18
CA ALA A 61 -7.03 0.70 5.56
C ALA A 61 -7.12 1.37 4.18
N THR A 62 -8.12 0.98 3.39
CA THR A 62 -8.36 1.58 2.07
C THR A 62 -8.79 3.04 2.20
N LYS A 63 -9.71 3.33 3.12
CA LYS A 63 -10.18 4.70 3.38
C LYS A 63 -9.02 5.62 3.77
N ASP A 64 -8.16 5.18 4.70
CA ASP A 64 -7.01 5.96 5.16
C ASP A 64 -5.98 6.19 4.04
N ASN A 65 -5.69 5.16 3.22
CA ASN A 65 -4.84 5.33 2.03
C ASN A 65 -5.41 6.36 1.03
N LEU A 66 -6.72 6.34 0.79
CA LEU A 66 -7.37 7.32 -0.07
C LEU A 66 -7.34 8.73 0.53
N GLU A 67 -7.53 8.87 1.85
CA GLU A 67 -7.43 10.15 2.55
C GLU A 67 -6.01 10.73 2.50
N ARG A 68 -4.98 9.89 2.67
CA ARG A 68 -3.57 10.30 2.51
C ARG A 68 -3.27 10.68 1.07
N TYR A 69 -3.66 9.85 0.10
CA TYR A 69 -3.50 10.17 -1.32
C TYR A 69 -4.19 11.48 -1.68
N SER A 70 -5.42 11.71 -1.20
CA SER A 70 -6.11 12.98 -1.43
C SER A 70 -5.39 14.18 -0.81
N ARG A 71 -4.72 14.01 0.34
CA ARG A 71 -3.95 15.07 1.00
C ARG A 71 -2.70 15.42 0.20
N ASP A 72 -1.93 14.41 -0.20
CA ASP A 72 -0.66 14.59 -0.89
C ASP A 72 -0.85 15.16 -2.31
N TYR A 73 -2.00 14.86 -2.94
CA TYR A 73 -2.36 15.39 -4.25
C TYR A 73 -3.18 16.68 -4.19
N SER A 74 -3.50 17.20 -3.00
CA SER A 74 -4.14 18.50 -2.86
C SER A 74 -3.12 19.60 -3.15
N VAL A 75 -3.26 20.26 -4.31
CA VAL A 75 -2.46 21.43 -4.64
C VAL A 75 -3.12 22.63 -3.96
N SER A 76 -2.50 23.13 -2.89
CA SER A 76 -2.95 24.39 -2.30
C SER A 76 -2.31 25.55 -3.07
N CYS A 77 -3.13 26.27 -3.82
CA CYS A 77 -2.73 27.50 -4.49
C CYS A 77 -3.24 28.68 -3.69
N ILE A 78 -2.34 29.47 -3.11
CA ILE A 78 -2.69 30.72 -2.42
C ILE A 78 -2.30 31.87 -3.35
N GLY A 79 -3.26 32.75 -3.65
CA GLY A 79 -3.02 33.95 -4.46
C GLY A 79 -4.28 34.57 -5.09
N HIS A 80 -4.16 35.82 -5.56
CA HIS A 80 -5.19 36.53 -6.33
C HIS A 80 -4.62 36.94 -7.70
N ARG A 81 -5.51 37.05 -8.71
CA ARG A 81 -5.27 37.33 -10.14
C ARG A 81 -3.81 37.65 -10.50
N GLY A 82 -3.13 36.67 -11.11
CA GLY A 82 -1.81 36.85 -11.75
C GLY A 82 -0.64 36.26 -10.98
N PHE A 83 -0.78 35.97 -9.69
CA PHE A 83 0.23 35.27 -8.89
C PHE A 83 -0.43 34.12 -8.13
N PHE A 84 -0.16 32.89 -8.54
CA PHE A 84 -0.51 31.69 -7.77
C PHE A 84 0.79 31.02 -7.34
N GLN A 85 1.00 30.90 -6.03
CA GLN A 85 2.06 30.05 -5.50
C GLN A 85 1.39 28.76 -5.07
N CYS A 86 1.56 27.73 -5.92
CA CYS A 86 1.00 26.41 -5.68
C CYS A 86 2.09 25.53 -5.07
N SER A 87 1.84 25.02 -3.87
CA SER A 87 2.72 24.05 -3.20
C SER A 87 2.03 22.69 -3.15
N ARG A 88 2.83 21.63 -3.32
CA ARG A 88 2.48 20.29 -2.87
C ARG A 88 2.99 20.15 -1.44
N PHE A 89 2.16 19.65 -0.54
CA PHE A 89 2.57 19.34 0.83
C PHE A 89 3.12 17.92 0.90
#